data_AF-A0A8S2ZE37-F1
#
_entry.id   AF-A0A8S2ZE37-F1
#
_cell.length_a   1.000
_cell.length_b   1.000
_cell.length_c   1.000
_cell.angle_alpha   90.00
_cell.angle_beta   90.00
_cell.angle_gamma   90.00
#
_symmetry.space_group_name_H-M   'P 1'
#
loop_
_entity.id
_entity.type
_entity.pdbx_description
1 polymer ?
#
loop_
_entity_poly.entity_id
_entity_poly.type
_entity_poly.pdbx_seq_one_letter_code
_entity_poly.pdbx_strand_id
1 'polypeptide(L)'
;GGLLHSVLSDIVSQCTNKYTGYYMGAPELVNLECRVIRWLCSIFGLDLDSGAFGILTSGGTASNLSAVCMARDKLLQPNTFHLGCVYWTKQAHFSCIKSCRLAGVAQNVRLIPYKPAYSNEAFTIDLEQLEKQILDDRGSNLYPFLIVANAGSVDTGTIDDIQGLSVLAKKYQLWLHADGAYGAWFAM
;
A
#
# COMPACT_ATOMS: atom_id res chain seq x y z
N GLY A 1 21.86 3.85 1.13
CA GLY A 1 21.72 5.03 0.26
C GLY A 1 23.02 5.26 -0.47
N GLY A 2 22.98 5.46 -1.79
CA GLY A 2 24.17 5.73 -2.60
C GLY A 2 24.56 7.22 -2.68
N LEU A 3 23.81 8.11 -2.02
CA LEU A 3 24.01 9.56 -2.09
C LEU A 3 24.74 10.08 -0.86
N LEU A 4 25.72 10.97 -1.07
CA LEU A 4 26.58 11.53 0.00
C LEU A 4 25.77 12.19 1.12
N HIS A 5 24.75 12.98 0.77
CA HIS A 5 23.92 13.68 1.76
C HIS A 5 23.12 12.71 2.63
N SER A 6 22.67 11.57 2.09
CA SER A 6 21.99 10.53 2.88
C SER A 6 22.93 9.91 3.90
N VAL A 7 24.18 9.64 3.52
CA VAL A 7 25.20 9.06 4.43
C VAL A 7 25.53 10.04 5.57
N LEU A 8 25.75 11.31 5.25
CA LEU A 8 26.02 12.32 6.28
C LEU A 8 24.84 12.48 7.24
N SER A 9 23.61 12.49 6.72
CA SER A 9 22.40 12.59 7.53
C SER A 9 22.23 11.37 8.45
N ASP A 10 22.54 10.17 7.95
CA ASP A 10 22.49 8.93 8.74
C ASP A 10 23.50 8.94 9.89
N ILE A 11 24.74 9.41 9.64
CA ILE A 11 25.75 9.60 10.69
C ILE A 11 25.24 10.56 11.77
N VAL A 12 24.68 11.72 11.38
CA VAL A 12 24.13 12.70 12.34
C VAL A 12 22.97 12.10 13.15
N SER A 13 22.08 11.37 12.49
CA SER A 13 20.96 10.68 13.15
C SER A 13 21.47 9.68 14.20
N GLN A 14 22.45 8.85 13.83
CA GLN A 14 23.04 7.86 14.73
C GLN A 14 23.82 8.48 15.89
N CYS A 15 24.56 9.57 15.66
CA CYS A 15 25.29 10.27 16.72
C CYS A 15 24.34 10.93 17.73
N THR A 16 23.19 11.44 17.29
CA THR A 16 22.22 12.07 18.19
C THR A 16 21.35 11.05 18.93
N ASN A 17 21.10 9.89 18.31
CA ASN A 17 20.35 8.75 18.88
C ASN A 17 19.05 9.16 19.58
N LYS A 18 18.31 10.08 18.98
CA LYS A 18 17.04 10.59 19.51
C LYS A 18 15.88 9.73 19.01
N TYR A 19 14.97 9.39 19.91
CA TYR A 19 13.77 8.62 19.57
C TYR A 19 12.65 9.54 19.08
N THR A 20 12.34 9.51 17.78
CA THR A 20 11.29 10.35 17.17
C THR A 20 9.87 9.83 17.40
N GLY A 21 9.70 8.62 17.99
CA GLY A 21 8.38 8.12 18.40
C GLY A 21 7.79 8.81 19.64
N TYR A 22 8.55 9.70 20.30
CA TYR A 22 8.10 10.45 21.46
C TYR A 22 8.40 11.94 21.31
N TYR A 23 7.35 12.74 21.07
CA TYR A 23 7.47 14.17 20.77
C TYR A 23 8.31 14.94 21.82
N MET A 24 8.01 14.77 23.11
CA MET A 24 8.72 15.52 24.16
C MET A 24 10.21 15.14 24.26
N GLY A 25 10.61 13.98 23.76
CA GLY A 25 12.00 13.53 23.74
C GLY A 25 12.84 14.12 22.60
N ALA A 26 12.19 14.54 21.51
CA ALA A 26 12.85 14.98 20.28
C ALA A 26 11.99 15.92 19.41
N PRO A 27 11.44 17.03 19.95
CA PRO A 27 10.36 17.80 19.30
C PRO A 27 10.75 18.32 17.91
N GLU A 28 11.98 18.82 17.76
CA GLU A 28 12.47 19.33 16.46
C GLU A 28 12.63 18.23 15.41
N LEU A 29 13.06 17.04 15.81
CA LEU A 29 13.24 15.91 14.89
C LEU A 29 11.88 15.32 14.50
N VAL A 30 10.91 15.27 15.41
CA VAL A 30 9.54 14.88 15.08
C VAL A 30 8.93 15.89 14.09
N ASN A 31 9.09 17.19 14.34
CA ASN A 31 8.62 18.23 13.42
C ASN A 31 9.28 18.11 12.03
N LEU A 32 10.57 17.81 11.98
CA LEU A 32 11.30 17.57 10.74
C LEU A 32 10.71 16.38 9.98
N GLU A 33 10.48 15.25 10.65
CA GLU A 33 9.88 14.06 10.06
C GLU A 33 8.47 14.37 9.50
N CYS A 34 7.63 15.06 10.27
CA CYS A 34 6.31 15.50 9.81
C CYS A 34 6.39 16.39 8.57
N ARG A 35 7.37 17.31 8.49
CA ARG A 35 7.57 18.17 7.31
C ARG A 35 8.02 17.37 6.09
N VAL A 36 8.93 16.42 6.27
CA VAL A 36 9.35 15.50 5.19
C VAL A 36 8.16 14.71 4.67
N ILE A 37 7.33 14.14 5.56
CA ILE A 37 6.12 13.41 5.18
C ILE A 37 5.16 14.30 4.39
N ARG A 38 4.88 15.53 4.87
CA ARG A 38 4.03 16.48 4.14
C ARG A 38 4.60 16.84 2.76
N TRP A 39 5.92 17.00 2.67
CA TRP A 39 6.59 17.24 1.40
C TRP A 39 6.44 16.05 0.45
N LEU A 40 6.63 14.82 0.93
CA LEU A 40 6.41 13.61 0.14
C LEU A 40 4.95 13.51 -0.35
N CYS A 41 3.97 13.79 0.52
CA CYS A 41 2.57 13.85 0.12
C CYS A 41 2.35 14.86 -1.02
N SER A 42 2.97 16.04 -0.95
CA SER A 42 2.89 17.06 -2.01
C SER A 42 3.52 16.60 -3.33
N ILE A 43 4.65 15.88 -3.28
CA ILE A 43 5.32 15.32 -4.47
C ILE A 43 4.39 14.34 -5.19
N PHE A 44 3.67 13.50 -4.44
CA PHE A 44 2.72 12.54 -5.00
C PHE A 44 1.34 13.13 -5.30
N GLY A 45 1.19 14.46 -5.24
CA GLY A 45 -0.09 15.13 -5.54
C GLY A 45 -1.23 14.76 -4.59
N LEU A 46 -0.92 14.31 -3.37
CA LEU A 46 -1.93 13.96 -2.36
C LEU A 46 -2.51 15.23 -1.74
N ASP A 47 -3.83 15.23 -1.56
CA ASP A 47 -4.55 16.36 -0.97
C ASP A 47 -4.24 16.50 0.53
N LEU A 48 -3.39 17.46 0.85
CA LEU A 48 -2.97 17.79 2.21
C LEU A 48 -4.11 18.33 3.08
N ASP A 49 -5.14 18.94 2.47
CA ASP A 49 -6.28 19.54 3.19
C ASP A 49 -7.31 18.47 3.56
N SER A 50 -7.44 17.43 2.73
CA SER A 50 -8.20 16.21 3.06
C SER A 50 -7.61 15.39 4.22
N GLY A 51 -6.42 15.77 4.73
CA GLY A 51 -5.75 15.09 5.84
C GLY A 51 -4.77 14.00 5.41
N ALA A 52 -4.23 14.05 4.18
CA ALA A 52 -3.14 13.15 3.79
C ALA A 52 -1.95 13.24 4.76
N PHE A 53 -1.51 12.08 5.25
CA PHE A 53 -0.36 11.93 6.13
C PHE A 53 0.36 10.61 5.85
N GLY A 54 1.44 10.36 6.58
CA GLY A 54 2.19 9.12 6.50
C GLY A 54 3.02 8.87 7.74
N ILE A 55 3.80 7.80 7.70
CA ILE A 55 4.80 7.43 8.70
C ILE A 55 6.02 6.88 7.95
N LEU A 56 7.22 7.25 8.39
CA LEU A 56 8.43 6.62 7.88
C LEU A 56 8.59 5.25 8.54
N THR A 57 8.70 4.21 7.72
CA THR A 57 8.96 2.85 8.19
C THR A 57 10.39 2.43 7.84
N SER A 58 10.83 1.32 8.40
CA SER A 58 12.14 0.74 8.06
C SER A 58 12.24 0.23 6.61
N GLY A 59 11.13 0.15 5.88
CA GLY A 59 11.10 -0.20 4.46
C GLY A 59 9.72 -0.69 3.99
N GLY A 60 9.60 -0.96 2.68
CA GLY A 60 8.31 -1.29 2.04
C GLY A 60 7.58 -2.48 2.67
N THR A 61 8.29 -3.46 3.23
CA THR A 61 7.63 -4.58 3.95
C THR A 61 6.88 -4.12 5.20
N ALA A 62 7.45 -3.20 5.98
CA ALA A 62 6.81 -2.66 7.17
C ALA A 62 5.64 -1.72 6.79
N SER A 63 5.77 -0.98 5.69
CA SER A 63 4.68 -0.19 5.12
C SER A 63 3.51 -1.06 4.66
N ASN A 64 3.77 -2.15 3.92
CA ASN A 64 2.73 -3.07 3.47
C ASN A 64 2.03 -3.76 4.66
N LEU A 65 2.77 -4.13 5.71
CA LEU A 65 2.18 -4.66 6.94
C LEU A 65 1.24 -3.65 7.59
N SER A 66 1.69 -2.39 7.72
CA SER A 66 0.89 -1.33 8.31
C SER A 66 -0.39 -1.09 7.50
N ALA A 67 -0.30 -1.04 6.17
CA ALA A 67 -1.46 -0.87 5.28
C ALA A 67 -2.48 -2.01 5.43
N VAL A 68 -2.03 -3.27 5.45
CA VAL A 68 -2.91 -4.43 5.64
C VAL A 68 -3.58 -4.39 7.01
N CYS A 69 -2.85 -4.09 8.08
CA CYS A 69 -3.42 -3.98 9.43
C CYS A 69 -4.45 -2.84 9.52
N MET A 70 -4.15 -1.67 8.95
CA MET A 70 -5.10 -0.54 8.92
C MET A 70 -6.38 -0.89 8.17
N ALA A 71 -6.28 -1.50 6.98
CA ALA A 71 -7.44 -1.94 6.20
C ALA A 71 -8.28 -2.96 6.96
N ARG A 72 -7.63 -3.98 7.55
CA ARG A 72 -8.27 -5.02 8.34
C ARG A 72 -9.00 -4.43 9.54
N ASP A 73 -8.33 -3.63 10.35
CA ASP A 73 -8.91 -3.10 11.60
C ASP A 73 -10.01 -2.07 11.34
N LYS A 74 -9.97 -1.41 10.17
CA LYS A 74 -11.03 -0.47 9.77
C LYS A 74 -12.29 -1.17 9.26
N LEU A 75 -12.16 -2.26 8.52
CA LEU A 75 -13.25 -2.85 7.73
C LEU A 75 -13.74 -4.21 8.25
N LEU A 76 -12.94 -4.92 9.06
CA LEU A 76 -13.28 -6.23 9.59
C LEU A 76 -13.38 -6.21 11.13
N GLN A 77 -14.10 -7.18 11.67
CA GLN A 77 -14.14 -7.43 13.11
C GLN A 77 -13.16 -8.58 13.44
N PRO A 78 -12.58 -8.62 14.66
CA PRO A 78 -11.60 -9.64 15.03
C PRO A 78 -12.06 -11.09 14.79
N ASN A 79 -13.34 -11.38 14.99
CA ASN A 79 -13.93 -12.70 14.74
C ASN A 79 -14.14 -13.03 13.25
N THR A 80 -14.06 -12.05 12.34
CA THR A 80 -14.25 -12.24 10.90
C THR A 80 -12.97 -12.14 10.07
N PHE A 81 -11.79 -11.98 10.69
CA PHE A 81 -10.52 -11.85 9.96
C PHE A 81 -10.26 -13.00 8.97
N HIS A 82 -10.56 -14.24 9.38
CA HIS A 82 -10.41 -15.43 8.54
C HIS A 82 -11.35 -15.47 7.32
N LEU A 83 -12.39 -14.64 7.30
CA LEU A 83 -13.33 -14.49 6.18
C LEU A 83 -12.99 -13.28 5.30
N GLY A 84 -11.97 -12.49 5.65
CA GLY A 84 -11.51 -11.36 4.86
C GLY A 84 -10.91 -11.80 3.53
N CYS A 85 -11.28 -11.13 2.45
CA CYS A 85 -10.72 -11.34 1.11
C CYS A 85 -9.83 -10.17 0.68
N VAL A 86 -8.67 -10.52 0.13
CA VAL A 86 -7.68 -9.59 -0.41
C VAL A 86 -7.43 -9.89 -1.89
N TYR A 87 -7.33 -8.84 -2.71
CA TYR A 87 -7.20 -8.96 -4.17
C TYR A 87 -5.93 -8.30 -4.66
N TRP A 88 -5.18 -9.00 -5.50
CA TRP A 88 -4.03 -8.44 -6.22
C TRP A 88 -3.66 -9.29 -7.44
N THR A 89 -2.75 -8.83 -8.27
CA THR A 89 -2.21 -9.61 -9.39
C THR A 89 -1.07 -10.54 -8.95
N LYS A 90 -0.66 -11.46 -9.84
CA LYS A 90 0.52 -12.34 -9.60
C LYS A 90 1.84 -11.59 -9.36
N GLN A 91 1.89 -10.30 -9.65
CA GLN A 91 3.09 -9.45 -9.53
C GLN A 91 3.18 -8.74 -8.17
N ALA A 92 2.19 -8.91 -7.30
CA ALA A 92 2.24 -8.36 -5.95
C ALA A 92 3.50 -8.84 -5.22
N HIS A 93 4.21 -7.90 -4.60
CA HIS A 93 5.45 -8.20 -3.89
C HIS A 93 5.20 -9.22 -2.76
N PHE A 94 6.15 -10.14 -2.52
CA PHE A 94 6.00 -11.21 -1.54
C PHE A 94 5.72 -10.72 -0.11
N SER A 95 6.07 -9.47 0.20
CA SER A 95 5.75 -8.84 1.49
C SER A 95 4.25 -8.69 1.72
N CYS A 96 3.43 -8.60 0.68
CA CYS A 96 1.97 -8.48 0.78
C CYS A 96 1.36 -9.75 1.38
N ILE A 97 1.73 -10.94 0.86
CA ILE A 97 1.26 -12.21 1.43
C ILE A 97 1.82 -12.45 2.84
N LYS A 98 3.08 -12.06 3.09
CA LYS A 98 3.65 -12.11 4.45
C LYS A 98 2.86 -11.24 5.42
N SER A 99 2.48 -10.05 4.99
CA SER A 99 1.67 -9.10 5.77
C SER A 99 0.29 -9.65 6.07
N CYS A 100 -0.40 -10.23 5.08
CA CYS A 100 -1.69 -10.88 5.28
C CYS A 100 -1.63 -12.04 6.27
N ARG A 101 -0.54 -12.84 6.25
CA ARG A 101 -0.33 -13.93 7.20
C ARG A 101 -0.17 -13.41 8.62
N LEU A 102 0.67 -12.38 8.81
CA LEU A 102 0.86 -11.74 10.13
C LEU A 102 -0.42 -11.06 10.63
N ALA A 103 -1.22 -10.51 9.72
CA ALA A 103 -2.48 -9.86 10.04
C ALA A 103 -3.67 -10.84 10.20
N GLY A 104 -3.49 -12.15 9.95
CA GLY A 104 -4.53 -13.16 10.12
C GLY A 104 -5.62 -13.19 9.03
N VAL A 105 -5.31 -12.66 7.83
CA VAL A 105 -6.24 -12.50 6.69
C VAL A 105 -5.73 -13.17 5.40
N ALA A 106 -4.88 -14.19 5.54
CA ALA A 106 -4.24 -14.84 4.39
C ALA A 106 -5.06 -15.98 3.77
N GLN A 107 -6.22 -16.32 4.33
CA GLN A 107 -7.03 -17.46 3.93
C GLN A 107 -7.66 -17.26 2.55
N ASN A 108 -8.12 -16.04 2.25
CA ASN A 108 -8.85 -15.73 1.02
C ASN A 108 -8.11 -14.67 0.19
N VAL A 109 -6.87 -14.97 -0.18
CA VAL A 109 -6.12 -14.15 -1.14
C VAL A 109 -6.50 -14.57 -2.56
N ARG A 110 -6.94 -13.61 -3.37
CA ARG A 110 -7.35 -13.81 -4.75
C ARG A 110 -6.33 -13.21 -5.71
N LEU A 111 -5.83 -14.06 -6.61
CA LEU A 111 -4.99 -13.62 -7.72
C LEU A 111 -5.88 -13.23 -8.89
N ILE A 112 -5.92 -11.93 -9.19
CA ILE A 112 -6.63 -11.40 -10.34
C ILE A 112 -5.72 -11.44 -11.56
N PRO A 113 -6.22 -11.90 -12.73
CA PRO A 113 -5.42 -11.91 -13.95
C PRO A 113 -5.14 -10.49 -14.44
N TYR A 114 -4.12 -10.38 -15.28
CA TYR A 114 -3.92 -9.21 -16.12
C TYR A 114 -4.84 -9.28 -17.33
N LYS A 115 -5.27 -8.13 -17.84
CA LYS A 115 -5.90 -8.06 -19.17
C LYS A 115 -4.93 -8.61 -20.21
N PRO A 116 -5.41 -9.37 -21.21
CA PRO A 116 -4.60 -9.73 -22.35
C PRO A 116 -4.09 -8.46 -23.03
N ALA A 117 -2.77 -8.33 -23.19
CA ALA A 117 -2.21 -7.20 -23.92
C ALA A 117 -2.45 -7.42 -25.42
N TYR A 118 -3.54 -6.89 -25.96
CA TYR A 118 -3.68 -6.72 -27.40
C TYR A 118 -2.87 -5.49 -27.85
N SER A 119 -2.54 -5.39 -29.15
CA SER A 119 -1.72 -4.29 -29.66
C SER A 119 -2.31 -2.93 -29.24
N ASN A 120 -1.56 -2.16 -28.46
CA ASN A 120 -1.87 -0.85 -27.88
C ASN A 120 -2.64 -0.83 -26.54
N GLU A 121 -2.92 -1.97 -25.90
CA GLU A 121 -3.49 -1.98 -24.55
C GLU A 121 -2.42 -2.11 -23.47
N ALA A 122 -2.57 -1.35 -22.38
CA ALA A 122 -1.69 -1.44 -21.22
C ALA A 122 -1.85 -2.80 -20.54
N PHE A 123 -0.72 -3.48 -20.28
CA PHE A 123 -0.72 -4.69 -19.48
C PHE A 123 -1.05 -4.33 -18.03
N THR A 124 -2.31 -4.50 -17.63
CA THR A 124 -2.83 -4.01 -16.35
C THR A 124 -3.86 -4.98 -15.77
N ILE A 125 -4.13 -4.91 -14.47
CA ILE A 125 -5.11 -5.76 -13.79
C ILE A 125 -6.46 -5.77 -14.51
N ASP A 126 -7.09 -6.94 -14.60
CA ASP A 126 -8.41 -7.08 -15.18
C ASP A 126 -9.50 -6.66 -14.17
N LEU A 127 -10.00 -5.43 -14.35
CA LEU A 127 -11.04 -4.84 -13.51
C LEU A 127 -12.38 -5.60 -13.57
N GLU A 128 -12.73 -6.19 -14.72
CA GLU A 128 -13.99 -6.93 -14.87
C GLU A 128 -13.92 -8.25 -14.09
N GLN A 129 -12.78 -8.95 -14.17
CA GLN A 129 -12.55 -10.16 -13.40
C GLN A 129 -12.44 -9.87 -11.90
N LEU A 130 -11.82 -8.74 -11.52
CA LEU A 130 -11.79 -8.29 -10.13
C LEU A 130 -13.20 -8.05 -9.60
N GLU A 131 -14.03 -7.30 -10.33
CA GLU A 131 -15.40 -7.00 -9.94
C GLU A 131 -16.25 -8.26 -9.78
N LYS A 132 -16.14 -9.20 -10.74
CA LYS A 132 -16.79 -10.50 -10.66
C LYS A 132 -16.36 -11.27 -9.41
N GLN A 133 -15.05 -11.36 -9.15
CA GLN A 133 -14.53 -12.07 -7.98
C GLN A 133 -15.00 -11.45 -6.66
N ILE A 134 -15.09 -10.12 -6.57
CA ILE A 134 -15.64 -9.42 -5.40
C ILE A 134 -17.11 -9.83 -5.16
N LEU A 135 -17.92 -9.89 -6.22
CA LEU A 135 -19.33 -10.27 -6.12
C LEU A 135 -19.50 -11.75 -5.70
N ASP A 136 -18.71 -12.64 -6.28
CA ASP A 136 -18.73 -14.08 -5.96
C ASP A 136 -18.33 -14.33 -4.49
N ASP A 137 -17.30 -13.63 -4.00
CA ASP A 137 -16.86 -13.73 -2.60
C ASP A 137 -17.94 -13.20 -1.64
N ARG A 138 -18.63 -12.11 -1.97
CA ARG A 138 -19.78 -11.62 -1.17
C ARG A 138 -20.93 -12.63 -1.14
N GLY A 139 -21.26 -13.22 -2.29
CA GLY A 139 -22.29 -14.26 -2.39
C GLY A 139 -21.95 -15.51 -1.56
N SER A 140 -20.66 -15.72 -1.29
CA SER A 140 -20.14 -16.84 -0.49
C SER A 140 -19.98 -16.51 1.00
N ASN A 141 -20.57 -15.41 1.49
CA ASN A 141 -20.44 -14.91 2.88
C ASN A 141 -19.01 -14.58 3.32
N LEU A 142 -18.15 -14.21 2.36
CA LEU A 142 -16.83 -13.66 2.66
C LEU A 142 -16.88 -12.12 2.70
N TYR A 143 -15.82 -11.52 3.23
CA TYR A 143 -15.71 -10.08 3.41
C TYR A 143 -14.58 -9.51 2.53
N PRO A 144 -14.85 -9.18 1.27
CA PRO A 144 -13.94 -8.36 0.47
C PRO A 144 -13.60 -7.08 1.23
N PHE A 145 -12.33 -6.79 1.44
CA PHE A 145 -11.93 -5.59 2.17
C PHE A 145 -10.69 -4.89 1.66
N LEU A 146 -9.78 -5.54 0.93
CA LEU A 146 -8.51 -4.94 0.51
C LEU A 146 -8.16 -5.28 -0.93
N ILE A 147 -7.83 -4.26 -1.71
CA ILE A 147 -7.17 -4.36 -3.01
C ILE A 147 -5.74 -3.86 -2.84
N VAL A 148 -4.75 -4.62 -3.31
CA VAL A 148 -3.36 -4.17 -3.44
C VAL A 148 -3.04 -3.96 -4.92
N ALA A 149 -2.84 -2.71 -5.31
CA ALA A 149 -2.45 -2.30 -6.65
C ALA A 149 -0.92 -2.20 -6.75
N ASN A 150 -0.34 -2.65 -7.86
CA ASN A 150 1.07 -2.40 -8.16
C ASN A 150 1.21 -1.03 -8.83
N ALA A 151 1.86 -0.09 -8.14
CA ALA A 151 2.29 1.18 -8.74
C ALA A 151 3.74 1.03 -9.24
N GLY A 152 3.96 0.02 -10.10
CA GLY A 152 5.25 -0.43 -10.60
C GLY A 152 5.78 -1.67 -9.87
N SER A 153 5.47 -2.85 -10.42
CA SER A 153 5.94 -4.14 -9.90
C SER A 153 7.46 -4.26 -9.98
N VAL A 154 8.04 -5.08 -9.09
CA VAL A 154 9.50 -5.25 -9.02
C VAL A 154 10.03 -6.03 -10.22
N ASP A 155 9.31 -7.05 -10.69
CA ASP A 155 9.83 -7.94 -11.73
C ASP A 155 9.76 -7.32 -13.13
N THR A 156 8.69 -6.56 -13.41
CA THR A 156 8.38 -6.08 -14.77
C THR A 156 8.08 -4.59 -14.85
N GLY A 157 8.06 -3.86 -13.73
CA GLY A 157 7.70 -2.44 -13.71
C GLY A 157 6.23 -2.18 -14.06
N THR A 158 5.37 -3.19 -13.94
CA THR A 158 3.97 -3.11 -14.37
C THR A 158 3.16 -2.21 -13.45
N ILE A 159 2.33 -1.35 -14.04
CA ILE A 159 1.46 -0.40 -13.34
C ILE A 159 0.00 -0.83 -13.53
N ASP A 160 -0.68 -1.11 -12.43
CA ASP A 160 -2.11 -1.41 -12.44
C ASP A 160 -2.93 -0.13 -12.66
N ASP A 161 -4.16 -0.25 -13.19
CA ASP A 161 -5.08 0.88 -13.37
C ASP A 161 -5.62 1.35 -12.01
N ILE A 162 -4.82 2.15 -11.31
CA ILE A 162 -5.13 2.66 -9.97
C ILE A 162 -6.42 3.50 -9.98
N GLN A 163 -6.70 4.22 -11.06
CA GLN A 163 -7.91 5.03 -11.17
C GLN A 163 -9.15 4.14 -11.25
N GLY A 164 -9.14 3.13 -12.12
CA GLY A 164 -10.20 2.14 -12.23
C GLY A 164 -10.38 1.34 -10.93
N LEU A 165 -9.27 0.93 -10.30
CA LEU A 165 -9.30 0.28 -8.98
C LEU A 165 -9.87 1.18 -7.89
N SER A 166 -9.58 2.48 -7.90
CA SER A 166 -10.14 3.45 -6.94
C SER A 166 -11.65 3.59 -7.10
N VAL A 167 -12.15 3.60 -8.33
CA VAL A 167 -13.60 3.61 -8.60
C VAL A 167 -14.26 2.33 -8.07
N LEU A 168 -13.69 1.16 -8.34
CA LEU A 168 -14.21 -0.12 -7.83
C LEU A 168 -14.12 -0.21 -6.30
N ALA A 169 -13.00 0.18 -5.71
CA ALA A 169 -12.82 0.17 -4.27
C ALA A 169 -13.85 1.04 -3.57
N LYS A 170 -14.13 2.24 -4.09
CA LYS A 170 -15.20 3.11 -3.56
C LYS A 170 -16.59 2.49 -3.74
N LYS A 171 -16.89 1.97 -4.94
CA LYS A 171 -18.18 1.31 -5.26
C LYS A 171 -18.49 0.18 -4.28
N TYR A 172 -17.48 -0.63 -3.96
CA TYR A 172 -17.61 -1.80 -3.10
C TYR A 172 -17.14 -1.56 -1.66
N GLN A 173 -16.84 -0.33 -1.25
CA GLN A 173 -16.38 0.01 0.11
C GLN A 173 -15.15 -0.82 0.57
N LEU A 174 -14.19 -1.00 -0.33
CA LEU A 174 -12.93 -1.69 -0.09
C LEU A 174 -11.82 -0.68 0.20
N TRP A 175 -10.80 -1.10 0.93
CA TRP A 175 -9.55 -0.39 1.05
C TRP A 175 -8.71 -0.59 -0.22
N LEU A 176 -8.10 0.48 -0.72
CA LEU A 176 -7.13 0.42 -1.82
C LEU A 176 -5.74 0.78 -1.28
N HIS A 177 -4.80 -0.14 -1.38
CA HIS A 177 -3.38 0.09 -1.10
C HIS A 177 -2.61 0.08 -2.42
N ALA A 178 -1.89 1.15 -2.73
CA ALA A 178 -0.99 1.21 -3.88
C ALA A 178 0.44 0.90 -3.42
N ASP A 179 0.95 -0.27 -3.77
CA ASP A 179 2.35 -0.64 -3.53
C ASP A 179 3.23 0.02 -4.60
N GLY A 180 3.78 1.16 -4.23
CA GLY A 180 4.70 1.95 -5.06
C GLY A 180 6.13 1.95 -4.54
N ALA A 181 6.54 0.94 -3.76
CA ALA A 181 7.86 0.90 -3.14
C ALA A 181 9.01 1.13 -4.14
N TYR A 182 8.84 0.63 -5.37
CA TYR A 182 9.74 0.88 -6.49
C TYR A 182 9.19 1.96 -7.44
N GLY A 183 8.01 1.72 -8.03
CA GLY A 183 7.56 2.50 -9.18
C GLY A 183 6.99 3.89 -8.88
N ALA A 184 6.57 4.19 -7.64
CA ALA A 184 5.95 5.49 -7.33
C ALA A 184 6.88 6.66 -7.63
N TRP A 185 8.19 6.51 -7.39
CA TRP A 185 9.17 7.56 -7.63
C TRP A 185 9.36 7.91 -9.11
N PHE A 186 8.89 7.08 -10.05
CA PHE A 186 8.88 7.40 -11.47
C PHE A 186 7.63 8.16 -11.92
N ALA A 187 6.66 8.36 -11.02
CA ALA A 187 5.49 9.20 -11.26
C ALA A 187 5.75 10.69 -10.97
N MET A 188 6.98 11.06 -10.55
CA MET A 188 7.42 12.43 -10.32
C MET A 188 7.78 13.16 -11.62
#